data_AF-A0A954GX65-F1
#
_entry.id   AF-A0A954GX65-F1
#
_cell.length_a   1.000
_cell.length_b   1.000
_cell.length_c   1.000
_cell.angle_alpha   90.00
_cell.angle_beta   90.00
_cell.angle_gamma   90.00
#
_symmetry.space_group_name_H-M   'P 1'
#
loop_
_entity.id
_entity.type
_entity.pdbx_description
1 polymer ?
#
loop_
_entity_poly.entity_id
_entity_poly.type
_entity_poly.pdbx_seq_one_letter_code
_entity_poly.pdbx_strand_id
1 'polypeptide(L)' 'AMYQHGGPAWEEWNNSTRDLIISEQVTEGPLAGSWAPRDTWGGYGGRVYSTDVATLCLEVYYRYQSAHNLKEESQSP' A
#
# COMPACT_ATOMS: atom_id res chain seq x y z
N ALA A 1 0.90 3.29 12.45
CA ALA A 1 1.88 2.90 13.48
C ALA A 1 3.30 2.86 12.92
N MET A 2 3.61 2.01 11.93
CA MET A 2 4.96 1.94 11.33
C MET A 2 5.41 3.22 10.63
N TYR A 3 4.50 3.92 9.92
CA TYR A 3 4.81 5.22 9.28
C TYR A 3 5.29 6.29 10.29
N GLN A 4 4.80 6.26 11.53
CA GLN A 4 5.20 7.21 12.58
C GLN A 4 6.54 6.86 13.22
N HIS A 5 7.03 5.61 13.07
CA HIS A 5 8.35 5.21 13.54
C HIS A 5 9.47 5.62 12.57
N GLY A 6 9.20 5.64 11.26
CA GLY A 6 10.17 6.03 10.23
C GLY A 6 11.45 5.19 10.23
N GLY A 7 12.38 5.50 9.32
CA GLY A 7 13.69 4.84 9.23
C GLY A 7 13.69 3.52 8.44
N PRO A 8 14.80 2.75 8.48
CA PRO A 8 15.02 1.59 7.59
C PRO A 8 13.97 0.49 7.72
N ALA A 9 13.46 0.26 8.94
CA ALA A 9 12.41 -0.73 9.20
C ALA A 9 11.06 -0.35 8.56
N TRP A 10 10.77 0.94 8.42
CA TRP A 10 9.61 1.40 7.67
C TRP A 10 9.79 1.13 6.18
N GLU A 11 10.95 1.43 5.60
CA GLU A 11 11.22 1.20 4.19
C GLU A 11 11.14 -0.28 3.81
N GLU A 12 11.72 -1.16 4.63
CA GLU A 12 11.68 -2.61 4.44
C GLU A 12 10.24 -3.12 4.47
N TRP A 13 9.49 -2.80 5.53
CA TRP A 13 8.10 -3.21 5.68
C TRP A 13 7.21 -2.67 4.56
N ASN A 14 7.44 -1.42 4.16
CA ASN A 14 6.67 -0.75 3.12
C ASN A 14 6.94 -1.43 1.76
N ASN A 15 8.19 -1.61 1.36
CA ASN A 15 8.54 -2.32 0.12
C ASN A 15 7.96 -3.74 0.09
N SER A 16 8.11 -4.53 1.17
CA SER A 16 7.55 -5.89 1.21
C SER A 16 6.03 -5.89 1.13
N THR A 17 5.38 -4.93 1.79
CA THR A 17 3.91 -4.82 1.78
C THR A 17 3.39 -4.38 0.42
N ARG A 18 4.08 -3.44 -0.26
CA ARG A 18 3.77 -3.03 -1.63
C ARG A 18 3.78 -4.22 -2.57
N ASP A 19 4.90 -4.94 -2.57
CA ASP A 19 5.16 -5.99 -3.54
C ASP A 19 4.18 -7.15 -3.34
N LEU A 20 3.85 -7.45 -2.08
CA LEU A 20 2.80 -8.41 -1.73
C LEU A 20 1.43 -7.98 -2.28
N ILE A 21 1.00 -6.74 -2.02
CA ILE A 21 -0.30 -6.25 -2.47
C ILE A 21 -0.39 -6.27 -4.00
N ILE A 22 0.65 -5.83 -4.71
CA ILE A 22 0.69 -5.86 -6.18
C ILE A 22 0.62 -7.30 -6.70
N SER A 23 1.37 -8.23 -6.09
CA SER A 23 1.41 -9.63 -6.53
C SER A 23 0.06 -10.34 -6.41
N GLU A 24 -0.83 -9.83 -5.55
CA GLU A 24 -2.13 -10.42 -5.25
C GLU A 24 -3.28 -9.73 -5.99
N GLN A 25 -2.99 -8.69 -6.79
CA GLN A 25 -3.96 -8.04 -7.65
C GLN A 25 -4.34 -8.98 -8.79
N VAL A 26 -5.64 -9.11 -9.04
CA VAL A 26 -6.12 -9.84 -10.23
C VAL A 26 -5.69 -9.06 -11.47
N THR A 27 -4.96 -9.68 -12.38
CA THR A 27 -4.43 -9.02 -13.60
C THR A 27 -5.27 -9.26 -14.85
N GLU A 28 -6.17 -10.26 -14.81
CA GLU A 28 -6.90 -10.73 -15.99
C GLU A 28 -8.40 -10.88 -15.75
N GLY A 29 -9.17 -10.80 -16.84
CA GLY A 29 -10.61 -11.02 -16.84
C GLY A 29 -11.45 -9.86 -16.26
N PRO A 30 -12.75 -10.09 -16.01
CA PRO A 30 -13.69 -9.04 -15.59
C PRO A 30 -13.40 -8.43 -14.21
N LEU A 31 -12.51 -9.05 -13.45
CA LEU A 31 -12.14 -8.65 -12.09
C LEU A 31 -10.71 -8.10 -12.04
N ALA A 32 -10.07 -7.87 -13.18
CA ALA A 32 -8.76 -7.26 -13.26
C ALA A 32 -8.75 -5.91 -12.50
N GLY A 33 -7.67 -5.67 -11.74
CA GLY A 33 -7.51 -4.52 -10.88
C GLY A 33 -8.05 -4.67 -9.46
N SER A 34 -8.76 -5.76 -9.15
CA SER A 34 -9.37 -5.99 -7.83
C SER A 34 -8.58 -7.00 -6.98
N TRP A 35 -8.91 -7.05 -5.69
CA TRP A 35 -8.37 -8.03 -4.74
C TRP A 35 -9.45 -8.99 -4.26
N ALA A 36 -9.14 -10.28 -4.22
CA ALA A 36 -10.08 -11.29 -3.75
C ALA A 36 -10.31 -11.15 -2.24
N PRO A 37 -11.55 -11.33 -1.74
CA PRO A 37 -11.89 -11.27 -0.32
C PRO A 37 -11.45 -12.54 0.42
N ARG A 38 -10.13 -12.73 0.51
CA ARG A 38 -9.50 -13.88 1.18
C ARG A 38 -9.18 -13.62 2.64
N ASP A 39 -9.31 -12.37 3.08
CA ASP A 39 -9.10 -11.98 4.47
C ASP A 39 -10.31 -12.36 5.34
N THR A 40 -10.09 -12.49 6.64
CA THR A 40 -11.13 -12.86 7.63
C THR A 40 -12.37 -11.96 7.56
N TRP A 41 -12.20 -10.72 7.09
CA TRP A 41 -13.27 -9.73 6.93
C TRP A 41 -13.84 -9.66 5.51
N GLY A 42 -13.18 -10.30 4.54
CA GLY A 42 -13.61 -10.37 3.15
C GLY A 42 -14.96 -11.07 2.99
N GLY A 43 -15.32 -11.99 3.89
CA GLY A 43 -16.65 -12.59 3.94
C GLY A 43 -17.78 -11.62 4.28
N TYR A 44 -17.47 -10.51 4.95
CA TYR A 44 -18.44 -9.48 5.36
C TYR A 44 -18.48 -8.30 4.38
N GLY A 45 -17.31 -7.83 3.93
CA GLY A 45 -17.19 -6.65 3.05
C GLY A 45 -17.07 -6.98 1.56
N GLY A 46 -16.83 -8.25 1.22
CA GLY A 46 -16.66 -8.70 -0.15
C GLY A 46 -15.47 -8.05 -0.86
N ARG A 47 -15.45 -8.21 -2.19
CA ARG A 47 -14.38 -7.73 -3.07
C ARG A 47 -14.19 -6.21 -3.02
N VAL A 48 -15.26 -5.46 -2.81
CA VAL A 48 -15.20 -3.99 -2.74
C VAL A 48 -14.35 -3.56 -1.55
N TYR A 49 -14.64 -4.08 -0.36
CA TYR A 49 -13.86 -3.81 0.84
C TYR A 49 -12.38 -4.19 0.66
N SER A 50 -12.09 -5.40 0.19
CA SER A 50 -10.70 -5.85 0.00
C SER A 50 -9.95 -5.01 -1.04
N THR A 51 -10.65 -4.52 -2.07
CA THR A 51 -10.07 -3.64 -3.09
C THR A 51 -9.83 -2.23 -2.53
N ASP A 52 -10.77 -1.68 -1.78
CA ASP A 52 -10.61 -0.36 -1.15
C ASP A 52 -9.43 -0.35 -0.18
N VAL A 53 -9.31 -1.36 0.67
CA VAL A 53 -8.20 -1.48 1.62
C VAL A 53 -6.86 -1.63 0.90
N ALA A 54 -6.77 -2.48 -0.13
CA ALA A 54 -5.56 -2.65 -0.92
C ALA A 54 -5.17 -1.35 -1.64
N THR A 55 -6.14 -0.64 -2.21
CA THR A 55 -5.93 0.65 -2.90
C THR A 55 -5.45 1.72 -1.92
N LEU A 56 -6.08 1.85 -0.75
CA LEU A 56 -5.65 2.78 0.29
C LEU A 56 -4.22 2.51 0.75
N CYS A 57 -3.82 1.23 0.88
CA CYS A 57 -2.44 0.86 1.19
C CYS A 57 -1.45 1.24 0.08
N LEU A 58 -1.84 1.17 -1.19
CA LEU A 58 -1.02 1.61 -2.34
C LEU A 58 -1.00 3.14 -2.50
N GLU A 59 -1.99 3.87 -1.98
CA GLU A 59 -2.00 5.34 -2.00
C GLU A 59 -1.10 5.96 -0.92
N VAL A 60 -0.73 5.20 0.12
CA VAL A 60 0.22 5.65 1.16
C VAL A 60 1.51 6.17 0.54
N TYR A 61 2.00 5.54 -0.53
CA TYR A 61 3.21 5.96 -1.23
C TYR A 61 3.04 7.35 -1.84
N TYR A 62 1.97 7.61 -2.57
CA TYR A 62 1.73 8.91 -3.20
C TYR A 62 1.49 10.04 -2.20
N ARG A 63 0.87 9.73 -1.05
CA ARG A 63 0.62 10.72 0.01
C ARG A 63 1.85 11.08 0.84
N TYR A 64 2.82 10.18 0.98
CA TYR A 64 3.99 10.40 1.84
C TYR A 64 5.33 10.51 1.10
N GLN A 65 5.37 10.21 -0.19
CA GLN A 65 6.54 10.50 -1.05
C GLN A 65 6.83 12.01 -1.10
N SER A 66 5.79 12.85 -1.03
CA SER A 66 5.95 14.30 -0.92
C SER A 66 6.65 14.75 0.39
N ALA A 67 6.66 13.92 1.45
CA ALA A 67 7.36 14.23 2.70
C ALA A 67 8.83 13.76 2.71
N HIS A 68 9.20 12.78 1.88
CA HIS A 68 10.58 12.33 1.73
C HIS A 68 11.40 13.29 0.84
N ASN A 69 10.83 13.74 -0.29
CA ASN A 69 11.51 14.71 -1.18
C ASN A 69 11.75 16.07 -0.52
N LEU A 70 10.89 16.50 0.42
CA LEU A 70 11.07 17.76 1.16
C LEU A 70 12.19 17.69 2.21
N LYS A 71 12.57 16.50 2.69
CA LYS A 71 13.68 16.35 3.64
C LYS A 71 15.04 16.37 2.96
N GLU A 72 15.13 15.88 1.72
CA GLU A 72 16.36 15.96 0.92
C GLU A 72 16.64 17.39 0.42
N GLU A 73 15.60 18.17 0.06
CA GLU A 73 15.78 19.58 -0.34
C GLU A 73 16.18 20.49 0.84
N SER A 74 15.76 20.18 2.07
CA SER A 74 16.13 20.97 3.26
C SER A 74 17.56 20.71 3.78
N GLN A 75 18.29 19.72 3.22
CA GLN A 75 19.64 19.35 3.65
C GLN A 75 20.71 19.49 2.56
N SER A 76 20.41 20.08 1.40
CA SER A 76 21.46 20.56 0.49
C SER A 76 21.99 21.93 0.96
N PRO A 77 23.33 22.11 1.02
CA PRO A 77 23.98 23.34 1.48
C PRO A 77 23.81 24.53 0.54
#